data_AF-A0A942PSD1-F1
#
_entry.id   AF-A0A942PSD1-F1
#
_cell.length_a   1.000
_cell.length_b   1.000
_cell.length_c   1.000
_cell.angle_alpha   90.00
_cell.angle_beta   90.00
_cell.angle_gamma   90.00
#
_symmetry.space_group_name_H-M   'P 1'
#
loop_
_entity.id
_entity.type
_entity.pdbx_description
1 polymer ?
#
loop_
_entity_poly.entity_id
_entity_poly.type
_entity_poly.pdbx_seq_one_letter_code
_entity_poly.pdbx_strand_id
1 'polypeptide(L)' 'GLNLIGLKRRGFSRDTIHKLRAAYRGIFFGSGALADRVEAVAAQYSDEPAVQKVVTFIRSAGKRQISTPASRHEED' A
#
# COMPACT_ATOMS: atom_id res chain seq x y z
N GLY A 1 4.72 2.27 8.21
CA GLY A 1 3.41 2.95 8.37
C GLY A 1 3.32 4.15 7.44
N LEU A 2 2.13 4.77 7.26
CA LEU A 2 1.95 5.94 6.37
C LEU A 2 2.24 7.28 7.07
N ASN A 3 2.85 8.23 6.36
CA ASN A 3 3.05 9.61 6.82
C ASN A 3 1.74 10.43 6.70
N LEU A 4 0.86 10.29 7.69
CA LEU A 4 -0.46 10.95 7.68
C LEU A 4 -0.36 12.48 7.74
N ILE A 5 0.62 13.03 8.47
CA ILE A 5 0.82 14.48 8.58
C ILE A 5 1.19 15.04 7.20
N GLY A 6 2.13 14.40 6.50
CA GLY A 6 2.54 14.80 5.17
C GLY A 6 1.42 14.70 4.13
N LEU A 7 0.57 13.68 4.22
CA LEU A 7 -0.60 13.54 3.35
C LEU A 7 -1.62 14.66 3.60
N LYS A 8 -1.95 14.95 4.86
CA LYS A 8 -2.85 16.05 5.23
C LYS A 8 -2.32 17.41 4.76
N ARG A 9 -1.03 17.68 4.96
CA ARG A 9 -0.37 18.92 4.48
C ARG A 9 -0.41 19.07 2.96
N ARG A 10 -0.47 17.97 2.21
CA ARG A 10 -0.60 17.96 0.74
C ARG A 10 -2.06 17.98 0.26
N GLY A 11 -3.02 18.16 1.15
CA GLY A 11 -4.43 18.30 0.79
C GLY A 11 -5.14 16.99 0.42
N PHE A 12 -4.58 15.83 0.79
CA PHE A 12 -5.25 14.56 0.55
C PHE A 12 -6.55 14.49 1.35
N SER A 13 -7.64 14.09 0.68
CA SER A 13 -8.94 13.93 1.33
C SER A 13 -8.90 12.82 2.39
N ARG A 14 -9.83 12.88 3.35
CA ARG A 14 -9.95 11.83 4.38
C ARG A 14 -10.24 10.46 3.74
N ASP A 15 -11.07 10.43 2.71
CA ASP A 15 -11.40 9.21 1.96
C ASP A 15 -10.16 8.61 1.29
N THR A 16 -9.39 9.43 0.56
CA THR A 16 -8.13 9.01 -0.06
C THR A 16 -7.13 8.49 0.98
N ILE A 17 -7.02 9.15 2.14
CA ILE A 17 -6.16 8.67 3.24
C ILE A 17 -6.63 7.31 3.78
N HIS A 18 -7.94 7.09 3.89
CA HIS A 18 -8.49 5.81 4.32
C HIS A 18 -8.19 4.70 3.30
N LYS A 19 -8.38 4.96 2.00
CA LYS A 19 -8.05 4.02 0.92
C LYS A 19 -6.55 3.69 0.90
N LEU A 20 -5.68 4.68 1.06
CA LEU A 20 -4.23 4.47 1.18
C LEU A 20 -3.88 3.57 2.38
N ARG A 21 -4.54 3.76 3.53
CA ARG A 21 -4.32 2.91 4.71
C ARG A 21 -4.77 1.47 4.47
N ALA A 22 -5.90 1.28 3.79
CA ALA A 22 -6.43 -0.03 3.43
C ALA A 22 -5.49 -0.73 2.45
N ALA A 23 -5.09 -0.05 1.36
CA ALA A 23 -4.13 -0.55 0.38
C ALA A 23 -2.79 -0.92 1.02
N TYR A 24 -2.22 -0.06 1.88
CA TYR A 24 -0.99 -0.37 2.63
C TYR A 24 -1.14 -1.65 3.45
N ARG A 25 -2.30 -1.87 4.08
CA ARG A 25 -2.55 -3.11 4.82
C ARG A 25 -2.66 -4.32 3.91
N GLY A 26 -3.40 -4.21 2.81
CA GLY A 26 -3.52 -5.27 1.82
C GLY A 26 -2.16 -5.69 1.25
N ILE A 27 -1.28 -4.74 0.97
CA ILE A 27 0.05 -5.02 0.40
C ILE A 27 0.98 -5.70 1.41
N PHE A 28 1.03 -5.24 2.66
CA PHE A 28 2.10 -5.64 3.59
C PHE A 28 1.68 -6.62 4.68
N PHE A 29 0.38 -6.80 4.94
CA PHE A 29 -0.13 -7.67 6.01
C PHE A 29 -1.18 -8.67 5.52
N GLY A 30 -1.42 -8.78 4.22
CA GLY A 30 -2.25 -9.87 3.69
C GLY A 30 -1.46 -11.18 3.58
N SER A 31 -2.18 -12.28 3.41
CA SER A 31 -1.62 -13.61 3.15
C SER A 31 -1.07 -13.75 1.72
N GLY A 32 -0.25 -14.77 1.47
CA GLY A 32 0.29 -15.09 0.15
C GLY A 32 1.55 -14.31 -0.24
N ALA A 33 1.90 -14.28 -1.53
CA ALA A 33 3.08 -13.58 -2.02
C ALA A 33 2.82 -12.06 -2.13
N LEU A 34 3.86 -11.26 -1.89
CA LEU A 34 3.76 -9.79 -2.03
C LEU A 34 3.29 -9.37 -3.42
N ALA A 35 3.74 -10.05 -4.48
CA ALA A 35 3.34 -9.76 -5.85
C ALA A 35 1.82 -9.92 -6.03
N ASP A 36 1.26 -11.04 -5.59
CA ASP A 36 -0.18 -11.33 -5.69
C ASP A 36 -1.02 -10.27 -4.95
N ARG A 37 -0.56 -9.85 -3.76
CA ARG A 37 -1.24 -8.81 -2.99
C ARG A 37 -1.18 -7.44 -3.66
N VAL A 38 -0.04 -7.11 -4.27
CA VAL A 38 0.10 -5.86 -5.04
C VAL A 38 -0.88 -5.86 -6.22
N GLU A 39 -1.00 -6.97 -6.94
CA GLU A 39 -1.95 -7.11 -8.05
C GLU A 39 -3.40 -7.04 -7.59
N ALA A 40 -3.75 -7.70 -6.48
CA ALA A 40 -5.09 -7.63 -5.89
C ALA A 40 -5.46 -6.19 -5.49
N VAL A 41 -4.54 -5.46 -4.84
CA VAL A 41 -4.74 -4.05 -4.46
C VAL A 41 -4.83 -3.16 -5.71
N ALA A 42 -4.06 -3.45 -6.76
CA ALA A 42 -4.12 -2.71 -8.01
C ALA A 42 -5.51 -2.83 -8.68
N ALA A 43 -6.08 -4.03 -8.69
CA ALA A 43 -7.41 -4.27 -9.23
C ALA A 43 -8.51 -3.61 -8.36
N GLN A 44 -8.44 -3.78 -7.04
CA GLN A 44 -9.43 -3.28 -6.09
C GLN A 44 -9.54 -1.75 -6.09
N TYR A 45 -8.43 -1.04 -6.29
CA TYR A 45 -8.35 0.42 -6.23
C TYR A 45 -7.97 1.03 -7.59
N SER A 46 -8.45 0.43 -8.68
CA SER A 46 -8.14 0.84 -10.06
C SER A 46 -8.55 2.29 -10.37
N ASP A 47 -9.54 2.82 -9.67
CA ASP A 47 -10.07 4.18 -9.78
C ASP A 47 -9.44 5.19 -8.80
N GLU A 48 -8.50 4.76 -7.94
CA GLU A 48 -7.87 5.62 -6.93
C GLU A 48 -6.42 5.95 -7.32
N PRO A 49 -6.15 7.14 -7.91
CA PRO A 49 -4.83 7.48 -8.43
C PRO A 49 -3.73 7.45 -7.37
N ALA A 50 -4.05 7.79 -6.12
CA ALA A 50 -3.08 7.77 -5.03
C ALA A 50 -2.59 6.35 -4.73
N VAL A 51 -3.48 5.37 -4.77
CA VAL A 51 -3.13 3.95 -4.56
C VAL A 51 -2.39 3.40 -5.76
N GLN A 52 -2.83 3.72 -6.99
CA GLN A 52 -2.14 3.29 -8.21
C GLN A 52 -0.70 3.79 -8.29
N LYS A 53 -0.42 4.99 -7.76
CA LYS A 53 0.96 5.50 -7.65
C LYS A 53 1.84 4.64 -6.73
N VAL A 54 1.29 4.13 -5.62
CA VAL A 54 2.01 3.22 -4.70
C VAL A 54 2.26 1.87 -5.37
N VAL A 55 1.24 1.30 -6.02
CA VAL A 55 1.35 0.05 -6.79
C VAL A 55 2.45 0.16 -7.85
N THR A 56 2.42 1.23 -8.63
CA THR A 56 3.39 1.48 -9.70
C THR A 56 4.80 1.59 -9.14
N PHE A 57 4.98 2.31 -8.03
CA PHE A 57 6.27 2.39 -7.34
C PHE A 57 6.81 1.01 -6.97
N ILE A 58 5.97 0.16 -6.36
CA ILE A 58 6.36 -1.19 -5.94
C ILE A 58 6.72 -2.06 -7.15
N ARG A 59 5.90 -2.05 -8.21
CA ARG A 59 6.18 -2.78 -9.46
C ARG A 59 7.50 -2.34 -10.09
N SER A 60 7.80 -1.04 -10.03
CA SER A 60 9.02 -0.47 -10.61
C SER A 60 10.30 -0.80 -9.83
N ALA A 61 10.19 -1.33 -8.61
CA ALA A 61 11.35 -1.66 -7.79
C ALA A 61 12.23 -2.79 -8.41
N GLY A 62 11.66 -3.65 -9.24
CA GLY A 62 12.38 -4.70 -9.96
C GLY A 62 13.16 -5.60 -9.00
N LYS A 63 14.50 -5.62 -9.12
CA LYS A 63 15.40 -6.39 -8.25
C LYS A 63 15.74 -5.71 -6.92
N ARG A 64 15.39 -4.43 -6.74
CA ARG A 64 15.67 -3.70 -5.49
C ARG A 64 14.64 -4.09 -4.44
N GLN A 65 15.12 -4.51 -3.28
CA GLN A 65 14.24 -4.78 -2.15
C GLN A 65 13.61 -3.48 -1.65
N ILE A 66 12.29 -3.52 -1.47
CA ILE A 66 11.56 -2.45 -0.79
C ILE A 66 11.64 -2.66 0.72
N SER A 67 11.71 -1.57 1.50
CA SER A 67 11.63 -1.68 2.96
C SER A 67 10.23 -2.17 3.35
N THR A 68 10.16 -3.38 3.88
CA THR A 68 8.93 -3.98 4.38
C THR A 68 8.80 -3.72 5.89
N PRO A 69 7.59 -3.52 6.42
CA PRO A 69 7.39 -3.48 7.86
C PRO A 69 7.83 -4.81 8.49
N ALA A 70 8.24 -4.77 9.76
CA ALA A 70 8.46 -5.98 10.53
C ALA A 70 7.19 -6.85 10.46
N SER A 71 7.35 -8.14 10.20
CA SER A 71 6.25 -9.10 10.25
C SER A 71 5.59 -8.97 11.62
N ARG A 72 4.31 -8.61 11.63
CA ARG A 72 3.47 -8.91 12.78
C ARG A 72 3.40 -10.44 12.80
N HIS A 73 4.12 -11.08 13.69
CA HIS A 73 3.74 -12.42 14.11
C HIS A 73 2.38 -12.24 14.79
N GLU A 74 1.30 -12.44 14.03
CA GLU A 74 0.02 -12.81 14.63
C GLU A 74 0.20 -14.26 15.06
N GLU A 75 0.50 -14.45 16.35
CA GLU A 75 0.23 -15.71 17.03
C GLU A 75 -1.29 -15.90 17.02
N ASP A 76 -1.72 -17.09 16.59
CA ASP A 76 -3.12 -17.54 16.52
C ASP A 76 -3.88 -17.35 17.86
#